data_AF-A0A4S8LZP6-F1
#
_entry.id   AF-A0A4S8LZP6-F1
#
_cell.length_a   1.000
_cell.length_b   1.000
_cell.length_c   1.000
_cell.angle_alpha   90.00
_cell.angle_beta   90.00
_cell.angle_gamma   90.00
#
_symmetry.space_group_name_H-M   'P 1'
#
loop_
_entity.id
_entity.type
_entity.pdbx_description
1 polymer ?
#
loop_
_entity_poly.entity_id
_entity_poly.type
_entity_poly.pdbx_seq_one_letter_code
_entity_poly.pdbx_strand_id
1 'polypeptide(L)' 'YRIYLLTITDHFYTISEEIDRATTTDGYNDEGIEGHVYFGDSPEGCGGELFFRMYNRRGEDHFYTMSSGE' A
#
# COMPACT_ATOMS: atom_id res chain seq x y z
N TYR A 1 1.44 -6.78 0.24
CA TYR A 1 2.65 -6.74 1.07
C TYR A 1 2.51 -5.64 2.11
N ARG A 2 2.87 -5.94 3.36
CA ARG A 2 3.10 -4.95 4.42
C ARG A 2 4.60 -4.89 4.67
N ILE A 3 5.15 -3.69 4.67
CA ILE A 3 6.55 -3.46 4.99
C ILE A 3 6.66 -2.35 6.05
N TYR A 4 7.70 -2.41 6.87
CA TYR A 4 7.85 -1.55 8.04
C TYR A 4 9.22 -0.87 8.10
N LEU A 5 9.20 0.45 8.33
CA LEU A 5 10.40 1.26 8.51
C LEU A 5 10.52 1.73 9.96
N LEU A 6 11.43 1.10 10.70
CA LEU A 6 11.63 1.36 12.14
C LEU A 6 12.08 2.79 12.46
N THR A 7 12.84 3.43 11.56
CA THR A 7 13.41 4.76 11.80
C THR A 7 12.36 5.85 11.95
N ILE A 8 11.23 5.71 11.26
CA ILE A 8 10.10 6.64 11.32
C ILE A 8 8.82 6.01 11.86
N THR A 9 8.86 4.72 12.24
CA THR A 9 7.70 3.95 12.73
C THR A 9 6.54 4.00 11.71
N ASP A 10 6.84 3.69 10.45
CA ASP A 10 5.87 3.72 9.35
C ASP A 10 5.59 2.33 8.77
N HIS A 11 4.31 2.09 8.44
CA HIS A 11 3.89 0.91 7.70
C HIS A 11 3.42 1.30 6.30
N PHE A 12 4.02 0.66 5.31
CA PHE A 12 3.66 0.84 3.92
C PHE A 12 3.04 -0.43 3.34
N TYR A 13 1.93 -0.26 2.62
CA TYR A 13 1.22 -1.34 1.94
C TYR A 13 1.30 -1.17 0.43
N THR A 14 1.74 -2.23 -0.24
CA THR A 14 1.79 -2.29 -1.71
C THR A 14 1.39 -3.68 -2.22
N ILE A 15 0.91 -3.72 -3.45
CA ILE A 15 0.56 -4.95 -4.18
C ILE A 15 1.39 -5.12 -5.46
N SER A 16 2.34 -4.21 -5.71
CA SER A 16 3.20 -4.19 -6.89
C SER A 16 4.65 -4.51 -6.54
N GLU A 17 5.51 -4.53 -7.57
CA GLU A 17 6.98 -4.68 -7.48
C GLU A 17 7.66 -3.53 -6.71
N GLU A 18 6.92 -2.53 -6.24
CA GLU A 18 7.42 -1.44 -5.39
C GLU A 18 8.08 -1.95 -4.10
N ILE A 19 7.69 -3.13 -3.63
CA ILE A 19 8.32 -3.81 -2.49
C ILE A 19 9.84 -4.00 -2.68
N ASP A 20 10.31 -4.30 -3.89
CA ASP A 20 11.72 -4.59 -4.14
C ASP A 20 12.58 -3.36 -3.89
N ARG A 21 12.16 -2.21 -4.41
CA ARG A 21 12.85 -0.93 -4.19
C ARG A 21 12.79 -0.53 -2.72
N ALA A 22 11.62 -0.67 -2.10
CA ALA A 22 11.43 -0.26 -0.71
C ALA A 22 12.31 -1.06 0.27
N THR A 23 12.47 -2.36 0.03
CA THR A 23 13.28 -3.25 0.88
C THR A 23 14.78 -3.18 0.59
N THR A 24 15.18 -2.93 -0.65
CA THR A 24 16.60 -2.86 -1.03
C THR A 24 17.23 -1.48 -0.87
N THR A 25 16.44 -0.42 -1.05
CA THR A 25 16.95 0.96 -1.17
C THR A 25 16.43 1.87 -0.07
N ASP A 26 15.14 1.77 0.28
CA ASP A 26 14.50 2.72 1.20
C ASP A 26 14.55 2.28 2.68
N GLY A 27 15.08 1.09 2.97
CA GLY A 27 15.32 0.60 4.33
C GLY A 27 14.12 -0.04 5.01
N TYR A 28 13.03 -0.30 4.29
CA TYR A 28 11.87 -1.00 4.81
C TYR A 28 12.18 -2.49 5.02
N ASN A 29 11.58 -3.08 6.05
CA ASN A 29 11.63 -4.50 6.32
C ASN A 29 10.34 -5.15 5.83
N ASP A 30 10.45 -6.25 5.08
CA ASP A 30 9.27 -7.01 4.65
C ASP A 30 8.65 -7.76 5.84
N GLU A 31 7.36 -7.51 6.08
CA GLU A 31 6.57 -8.21 7.10
C GLU A 31 5.59 -9.23 6.48
N GLY A 32 5.60 -9.37 5.16
CA GLY A 32 4.86 -10.38 4.41
C GLY A 32 3.52 -9.88 3.85
N ILE A 33 2.61 -10.83 3.62
CA ILE A 33 1.31 -10.58 3.00
C ILE A 33 0.22 -10.55 4.08
N GLU A 34 -0.33 -9.37 4.33
CA GLU A 34 -1.47 -9.18 5.26
C GLU A 34 -2.83 -9.45 4.61
N GLY A 35 -2.90 -9.42 3.28
CA GLY A 35 -4.13 -9.63 2.53
C GLY A 35 -3.95 -9.55 1.03
N HIS A 36 -5.00 -9.95 0.30
CA HIS A 36 -5.05 -9.91 -1.16
C HIS A 36 -6.05 -8.85 -1.62
N VAL A 37 -5.63 -8.04 -2.60
CA VAL A 37 -6.50 -7.06 -3.26
C VAL A 37 -7.04 -7.68 -4.54
N TYR A 38 -8.33 -7.54 -4.78
CA TYR A 38 -8.95 -7.97 -6.03
C TYR A 38 -8.59 -6.98 -7.14
N PHE A 39 -7.99 -7.49 -8.21
CA PHE A 39 -7.58 -6.70 -9.37
C PHE A 39 -8.52 -7.02 -10.53
N GLY A 40 -9.45 -6.12 -10.86
CA GLY A 40 -10.28 -6.31 -12.05
C GLY A 40 -11.39 -5.29 -12.21
N ASP A 41 -11.44 -4.67 -13.39
CA ASP A 41 -12.60 -3.99 -13.98
C ASP A 41 -13.69 -5.00 -14.44
N SER A 42 -13.79 -6.17 -13.81
CA SER A 42 -14.67 -7.24 -14.28
C SER A 42 -16.13 -6.85 -14.05
N PRO A 43 -16.97 -6.75 -15.11
CA PRO A 43 -18.35 -6.30 -15.01
C PRO A 43 -19.27 -7.25 -14.23
N GLU A 44 -18.78 -8.44 -13.85
CA GLU A 44 -19.49 -9.44 -13.04
C GLU A 44 -19.23 -9.29 -11.53
N GLY A 45 -18.51 -8.23 -11.13
CA GLY A 45 -18.56 -7.56 -9.84
C GLY A 45 -18.70 -8.42 -8.60
N CYS A 46 -17.59 -8.90 -8.03
CA CYS A 46 -17.54 -9.42 -6.66
C CYS A 46 -17.78 -8.34 -5.56
N GLY A 47 -18.35 -7.18 -5.90
CA GLY A 47 -18.63 -6.11 -4.94
C GLY A 47 -17.40 -5.44 -4.34
N GLY A 48 -16.26 -5.47 -5.02
CA GLY A 48 -15.05 -4.76 -4.59
C GLY A 48 -15.27 -3.25 -4.60
N GLU A 49 -14.97 -2.58 -3.48
CA GLU A 49 -14.92 -1.12 -3.41
C GLU A 49 -13.54 -0.60 -3.79
N LEU A 50 -13.48 0.65 -4.27
CA LEU A 50 -12.22 1.30 -4.63
C LEU A 50 -11.37 1.52 -3.37
N PHE A 51 -10.07 1.22 -3.47
CA PHE A 51 -9.11 1.48 -2.42
C PHE A 51 -8.07 2.49 -2.93
N PHE A 52 -8.10 3.68 -2.36
CA PHE A 52 -7.27 4.81 -2.75
C PHE A 52 -6.03 4.89 -1.87
N ARG A 53 -4.89 5.20 -2.50
CA ARG A 53 -3.61 5.46 -1.84
C ARG A 53 -3.14 6.88 -2.17
N MET A 54 -2.97 7.70 -1.16
CA MET A 54 -2.41 9.05 -1.27
C MET A 54 -1.00 9.08 -0.69
N TYR A 55 -0.13 9.90 -1.27
CA TYR A 55 1.26 10.06 -0.82
C TYR A 55 1.53 11.51 -0.43
N ASN A 56 1.98 11.72 0.82
CA ASN A 56 2.44 13.01 1.30
C ASN A 56 3.97 13.03 1.33
N ARG A 57 4.56 13.67 0.31
CA ARG A 57 6.02 13.80 0.19
C ARG A 57 6.68 14.54 1.36
N ARG A 58 5.98 15.47 2.03
CA ARG A 58 6.57 16.24 3.14
C ARG A 58 6.66 15.43 4.44
N GLY A 59 5.70 14.53 4.65
CA GLY A 59 5.67 13.64 5.80
C GLY A 59 6.29 12.27 5.52
N GLU A 60 6.60 11.97 4.25
CA GLU A 60 7.00 10.64 3.78
C GLU A 60 6.02 9.54 4.20
N ASP A 61 4.72 9.85 4.09
CA ASP A 61 3.64 9.01 4.63
C ASP A 61 2.58 8.70 3.56
N HIS A 62 1.90 7.57 3.73
CA HIS A 62 0.85 7.06 2.87
C HIS A 62 -0.47 6.94 3.62
N PHE A 63 -1.52 7.54 3.04
CA PHE A 63 -2.87 7.40 3.56
C PHE A 63 -3.71 6.51 2.65
N TYR A 64 -4.50 5.64 3.27
CA TYR A 64 -5.30 4.62 2.60
C TYR A 64 -6.78 4.74 2.97
N THR A 65 -7.65 4.79 1.97
CA THR A 65 -9.10 5.02 2.19
C THR A 65 -9.97 4.37 1.12
N MET A 66 -11.23 4.10 1.46
CA MET A 66 -12.26 3.72 0.50
C MET A 66 -13.12 4.93 0.04
N SER A 67 -12.90 6.09 0.65
CA SER A 67 -13.59 7.34 0.30
C SER A 67 -12.82 8.08 -0.79
N SER A 68 -13.50 8.46 -1.87
CA SER A 68 -12.92 9.25 -2.96
C SER A 68 -12.74 10.75 -2.62
N GLY A 69 -13.21 11.20 -1.45
CA GLY A 69 -13.23 12.62 -1.06
C GLY A 69 -12.24 13.00 0.06
N GLU A 70 -11.34 12.11 0.45
CA GLU A 70 -10.26 12.39 1.42
C GLU A 70 -9.10 13.15 0.79
#